data_AF-A0A660Z593-F1
#
_entry.id   AF-A0A660Z593-F1
#
_cell.length_a   1.000
_cell.length_b   1.000
_cell.length_c   1.000
_cell.angle_alpha   90.00
_cell.angle_beta   90.00
_cell.angle_gamma   90.00
#
_symmetry.space_group_name_H-M   'P 1'
#
loop_
_entity.id
_entity.type
_entity.pdbx_description
1 polymer ?
#
loop_
_entity_poly.entity_id
_entity_poly.type
_entity_poly.pdbx_seq_one_letter_code
_entity_poly.pdbx_strand_id
1 'polypeptide(L)'
;MERNTGAEEHFAIPLYKAYEIYREAYKQVSGLHRTVKGPSMSAFPGKVTVDGITQINGEKVFVLSLLQARNPDWVKRPFFAKYSSTATWLNDLKPAFGEDKFFYQDELNELIHSKHGQKYFDTEIDDEKLVIASLNADD
;
A
#
# COMPACT_ATOMS: atom_id res chain seq x y z
N MET A 1 -8.75 9.83 8.10
CA MET A 1 -8.81 8.92 6.93
C MET A 1 -9.53 7.68 7.42
N GLU A 2 -10.85 7.78 7.49
CA GLU A 2 -11.72 6.74 8.03
C GLU A 2 -12.61 6.15 6.94
N ARG A 3 -12.83 4.85 7.13
CA ARG A 3 -14.01 4.03 6.82
C ARG A 3 -14.56 4.05 5.39
N ASN A 4 -14.69 2.82 4.91
CA ASN A 4 -15.47 2.38 3.76
C ASN A 4 -16.88 3.01 3.77
N THR A 5 -17.01 4.20 3.18
CA THR A 5 -18.21 5.06 3.20
C THR A 5 -18.89 5.13 1.83
N GLY A 6 -18.62 4.17 0.93
CA GLY A 6 -19.31 4.10 -0.37
C GLY A 6 -18.96 5.23 -1.36
N ALA A 7 -17.94 6.04 -1.07
CA ALA A 7 -17.45 7.11 -1.95
C ALA A 7 -16.35 6.64 -2.94
N GLU A 8 -16.16 5.32 -3.07
CA GLU A 8 -15.11 4.72 -3.91
C GLU A 8 -15.28 5.09 -5.39
N GLU A 9 -16.49 4.97 -5.93
CA GLU A 9 -16.75 5.26 -7.35
C GLU A 9 -16.58 6.74 -7.73
N HIS A 10 -16.70 7.66 -6.77
CA HIS A 10 -16.72 9.10 -7.07
C HIS A 10 -15.38 9.80 -6.84
N PHE A 11 -14.48 9.21 -6.05
CA PHE A 11 -13.23 9.88 -5.65
C PHE A 11 -11.96 9.02 -5.81
N ALA A 12 -12.08 7.77 -6.29
CA ALA A 12 -10.91 6.96 -6.58
C ALA A 12 -10.15 7.52 -7.79
N ILE A 13 -8.87 7.84 -7.58
CA ILE A 13 -7.94 8.17 -8.66
C ILE A 13 -6.90 7.04 -8.77
N PRO A 14 -6.53 6.62 -9.99
CA PRO A 14 -5.50 5.61 -10.15
C PRO A 14 -4.18 6.04 -9.48
N LEU A 15 -3.47 5.09 -8.87
CA LEU A 15 -2.24 5.34 -8.11
C LEU A 15 -1.17 6.03 -8.97
N TYR A 16 -1.09 5.67 -10.25
CA TYR A 16 -0.16 6.32 -11.16
C TYR A 16 -0.46 7.81 -11.32
N LYS A 17 -1.75 8.17 -11.38
CA LYS A 17 -2.20 9.55 -11.54
C LYS A 17 -1.93 10.36 -10.28
N ALA A 18 -2.19 9.77 -9.12
CA ALA A 18 -1.85 10.37 -7.82
C ALA A 18 -0.35 10.69 -7.74
N TYR A 19 0.49 9.75 -8.17
CA TYR A 19 1.94 9.92 -8.20
C TYR A 19 2.39 11.00 -9.21
N GLU A 20 1.81 11.04 -10.40
CA GLU A 20 2.08 12.11 -11.38
C GLU A 20 1.74 13.49 -10.84
N ILE A 21 0.56 13.66 -10.23
CA ILE A 21 0.14 14.93 -9.61
C ILE A 21 1.12 15.33 -8.52
N TYR A 22 1.46 14.39 -7.62
CA TYR A 22 2.45 14.61 -6.57
C TYR A 22 3.80 15.07 -7.16
N ARG A 23 4.32 14.36 -8.16
CA ARG A 23 5.62 14.65 -8.79
C ARG A 23 5.62 16.02 -9.47
N GLU A 24 4.56 16.36 -10.20
CA GLU A 24 4.45 17.65 -10.87
C GLU A 24 4.30 18.81 -9.89
N ALA A 25 3.57 18.64 -8.79
CA ALA A 25 3.52 19.62 -7.71
C ALA A 25 4.89 19.76 -7.03
N TYR A 26 5.56 18.64 -6.73
CA TYR A 26 6.85 18.63 -6.03
C TYR A 26 7.97 19.32 -6.82
N LYS A 27 7.91 19.32 -8.15
CA LYS A 27 8.82 20.08 -9.04
C LYS A 27 8.67 21.60 -8.93
N GLN A 28 7.47 22.08 -8.54
CA GLN A 28 7.11 23.50 -8.57
C GLN A 28 7.23 24.19 -7.20
N VAL A 29 7.59 23.44 -6.15
CA VAL A 29 7.68 23.97 -4.78
C VAL A 29 9.12 24.18 -4.33
N SER A 30 9.31 25.18 -3.47
CA SER A 30 10.60 25.47 -2.84
C SER A 30 11.01 24.38 -1.83
N GLY A 31 12.29 24.39 -1.41
CA GLY A 31 12.85 23.42 -0.46
C GLY A 31 12.08 23.28 0.86
N LEU A 32 11.37 24.33 1.30
CA LEU A 32 10.55 24.30 2.53
C LEU A 32 9.42 23.28 2.49
N HIS A 33 8.91 22.96 1.30
CA HIS A 33 7.79 22.03 1.11
C HIS A 33 8.25 20.58 0.90
N ARG A 34 9.55 20.32 0.87
CA ARG A 34 10.13 19.01 0.50
C ARG A 34 10.04 17.94 1.60
N THR A 35 9.38 18.25 2.72
CA THR A 35 9.07 17.29 3.79
C THR A 35 7.90 16.37 3.43
N VAL A 36 7.06 16.75 2.47
CA VAL A 36 5.89 15.97 2.02
C VAL A 36 6.34 14.64 1.40
N LYS A 37 5.71 13.56 1.86
CA LYS A 37 5.90 12.21 1.31
C LYS A 37 4.91 11.96 0.16
N GLY A 38 5.22 10.97 -0.68
CA GLY A 38 4.39 10.62 -1.84
C GLY A 38 2.94 10.30 -1.47
N PRO A 39 2.08 10.07 -2.48
CA PRO A 39 0.71 9.62 -2.26
C PRO A 39 0.73 8.38 -1.38
N SER A 40 -0.12 8.38 -0.35
CA SER A 40 -0.17 7.28 0.60
C SER A 40 -1.61 6.83 0.85
N MET A 41 -1.76 5.55 1.14
CA MET A 41 -3.03 4.89 1.42
C MET A 41 -2.89 4.06 2.69
N SER A 42 -3.99 3.95 3.43
CA SER A 42 -4.10 3.00 4.53
C SER A 42 -4.42 1.63 3.96
N ALA A 43 -3.70 0.61 4.39
CA ALA A 43 -3.96 -0.78 4.05
C ALA A 43 -3.76 -1.67 5.27
N PHE A 44 -4.17 -2.94 5.16
CA PHE A 44 -4.03 -3.88 6.26
C PHE A 44 -2.58 -4.10 6.76
N PRO A 45 -1.53 -4.23 5.92
CA PRO A 45 -0.15 -4.33 6.41
C PRO A 45 0.36 -3.04 7.06
N GLY A 46 -0.28 -1.89 6.78
CA GLY A 46 0.10 -0.59 7.28
C GLY A 46 -0.19 0.55 6.29
N LYS A 47 0.46 1.70 6.50
CA LYS A 47 0.33 2.87 5.63
C LYS A 47 1.34 2.79 4.49
N VAL A 48 0.86 2.49 3.28
CA VAL A 48 1.69 2.35 2.09
C VAL A 48 1.84 3.71 1.39
N THR A 49 3.03 4.01 0.88
CA THR A 49 3.30 5.17 0.03
C THR A 49 3.78 4.72 -1.34
N VAL A 50 3.41 5.48 -2.38
CA VAL A 50 3.99 5.36 -3.72
C VAL A 50 5.21 6.27 -3.78
N ASP A 51 6.39 5.66 -3.77
CA ASP A 51 7.66 6.38 -3.86
C ASP A 51 8.04 6.66 -5.33
N GLY A 52 7.59 5.81 -6.25
CA GLY A 52 8.01 5.87 -7.64
C GLY A 52 7.18 5.05 -8.62
N ILE A 53 7.36 5.37 -9.89
CA ILE A 53 7.04 4.49 -11.02
C ILE A 53 8.30 4.41 -11.85
N THR A 54 8.78 3.20 -12.10
CA THR A 54 10.05 2.97 -12.83
C THR A 54 9.94 1.75 -13.73
N GLN A 55 10.97 1.52 -14.53
CA GLN A 55 11.12 0.33 -15.35
C GLN A 55 12.35 -0.45 -14.89
N ILE A 56 12.16 -1.72 -14.51
CA ILE A 56 13.22 -2.63 -14.07
C ILE A 56 13.12 -3.87 -14.95
N ASN A 57 14.23 -4.27 -15.59
CA ASN A 57 14.28 -5.44 -16.49
C ASN A 57 13.19 -5.45 -17.58
N GLY A 58 12.84 -4.27 -18.10
CA GLY A 58 11.78 -4.12 -19.10
C GLY A 58 10.35 -4.06 -18.55
N GLU A 59 10.14 -4.39 -17.27
CA GLU A 59 8.84 -4.34 -16.60
C GLU A 59 8.60 -2.98 -15.95
N LYS A 60 7.46 -2.35 -16.24
CA LYS A 60 7.03 -1.12 -15.57
C LYS A 60 6.43 -1.49 -14.21
N VAL A 61 6.92 -0.87 -13.14
CA VAL A 61 6.57 -1.20 -11.76
C VAL A 61 6.28 0.05 -10.93
N PHE A 62 5.42 -0.11 -9.94
CA PHE A 62 5.32 0.80 -8.81
C PHE A 62 6.42 0.48 -7.79
N VAL A 63 7.05 1.52 -7.25
CA VAL A 63 7.96 1.45 -6.11
C VAL A 63 7.20 1.90 -4.87
N LEU A 64 7.09 1.02 -3.89
CA LEU A 64 6.27 1.21 -2.71
C LEU A 64 7.11 1.07 -1.43
N SER A 65 6.71 1.77 -0.37
CA SER A 65 7.21 1.50 0.98
C SER A 65 6.10 1.67 2.02
N LEU A 66 6.29 1.06 3.19
CA LEU A 66 5.42 1.28 4.34
C LEU A 66 5.97 2.47 5.16
N LEU A 67 5.17 3.52 5.32
CA LEU A 67 5.45 4.64 6.24
C LEU A 67 5.22 4.24 7.69
N GLN A 68 4.27 3.34 7.90
CA GLN A 68 3.89 2.73 9.18
C GLN A 68 3.47 1.30 8.84
N ALA A 69 3.76 0.34 9.71
CA ALA A 69 3.50 -1.08 9.47
C ALA A 69 3.11 -1.81 10.77
N ARG A 70 2.46 -2.97 10.64
CA ARG A 70 2.15 -3.84 11.78
C ARG A 70 3.41 -4.43 12.42
N ASN A 71 4.38 -4.87 11.61
CA ASN A 71 5.75 -5.09 12.06
C ASN A 71 6.60 -3.85 11.74
N PRO A 72 7.23 -3.20 12.75
CA PRO A 72 8.18 -2.11 12.56
C PRO A 72 9.32 -2.38 11.56
N ASP A 73 9.77 -3.63 11.43
CA ASP A 73 10.87 -4.02 10.52
C ASP A 73 10.49 -3.89 9.03
N TRP A 74 9.20 -3.77 8.71
CA TRP A 74 8.73 -3.54 7.34
C TRP A 74 8.80 -2.07 6.93
N VAL A 75 8.93 -1.15 7.89
CA VAL A 75 8.90 0.29 7.63
C VAL A 75 10.07 0.67 6.73
N LYS A 76 9.77 1.43 5.67
CA LYS A 76 10.74 1.91 4.67
C LYS A 76 11.51 0.84 3.91
N ARG A 77 11.18 -0.45 4.06
CA ARG A 77 11.65 -1.52 3.17
C ARG A 77 10.96 -1.38 1.81
N PRO A 78 11.70 -1.11 0.71
CA PRO A 78 11.10 -0.98 -0.61
C PRO A 78 10.56 -2.31 -1.11
N PHE A 79 9.42 -2.27 -1.78
CA PHE A 79 8.86 -3.42 -2.50
C PHE A 79 8.22 -2.95 -3.80
N PHE A 80 7.99 -3.90 -4.71
CA PHE A 80 7.58 -3.60 -6.08
C PHE A 80 6.26 -4.27 -6.41
N ALA A 81 5.40 -3.52 -7.10
CA ALA A 81 4.17 -4.04 -7.66
C ALA A 81 4.14 -3.81 -9.16
N LYS A 82 3.47 -4.70 -9.90
CA LYS A 82 3.24 -4.50 -11.34
C LYS A 82 2.51 -3.19 -11.56
N TYR A 83 2.93 -2.45 -12.59
CA TYR A 83 2.20 -1.26 -12.98
C TYR A 83 0.78 -1.63 -13.42
N SER A 84 -0.19 -0.83 -12.98
CA SER A 84 -1.59 -0.92 -13.37
C SER A 84 -2.12 0.49 -13.62
N SER A 85 -2.80 0.67 -14.75
CA SER A 85 -3.46 1.93 -15.12
C SER A 85 -4.80 2.13 -14.42
N THR A 86 -5.32 1.11 -13.74
CA THR A 86 -6.64 1.13 -13.10
C THR A 86 -6.57 0.93 -11.59
N ALA A 87 -5.44 0.45 -11.06
CA ALA A 87 -5.28 0.22 -9.63
C ALA A 87 -5.41 1.52 -8.85
N THR A 88 -6.31 1.51 -7.88
CA THR A 88 -6.61 2.62 -6.98
C THR A 88 -6.13 2.35 -5.57
N TRP A 89 -6.02 1.07 -5.21
CA TRP A 89 -5.68 0.61 -3.87
C TRP A 89 -4.63 -0.52 -3.90
N LEU A 90 -4.10 -0.87 -2.72
CA LEU A 90 -3.07 -1.90 -2.57
C LEU A 90 -3.56 -3.30 -2.97
N ASN A 91 -4.83 -3.63 -2.70
CA ASN A 91 -5.45 -4.91 -3.05
C ASN A 91 -5.65 -5.08 -4.57
N ASP A 92 -5.63 -3.99 -5.34
CA ASP A 92 -5.67 -4.04 -6.80
C ASP A 92 -4.29 -4.38 -7.41
N LEU A 93 -3.23 -4.37 -6.59
CA LEU A 93 -1.86 -4.54 -7.03
C LEU A 93 -1.39 -5.98 -6.88
N LYS A 94 -0.58 -6.41 -7.85
CA LYS A 94 0.11 -7.70 -7.83
C LYS A 94 1.61 -7.50 -7.64
N PRO A 95 2.33 -8.40 -6.96
CA PRO A 95 3.77 -8.35 -6.86
C PRO A 95 4.43 -8.33 -8.26
N ALA A 96 5.49 -7.54 -8.39
CA ALA A 96 6.28 -7.47 -9.64
C ALA A 96 7.16 -8.71 -9.83
N PHE A 97 7.82 -8.81 -10.99
CA PHE A 97 8.87 -9.80 -11.27
C PHE A 97 8.45 -11.27 -11.23
N GLY A 98 7.14 -11.54 -11.30
CA GLY A 98 6.60 -12.89 -11.27
C GLY A 98 6.55 -13.51 -9.87
N GLU A 99 6.70 -12.69 -8.82
CA GLU A 99 6.48 -13.13 -7.44
C GLU A 99 4.98 -13.38 -7.18
N ASP A 100 4.69 -14.39 -6.36
CA ASP A 100 3.31 -14.72 -5.99
C ASP A 100 2.80 -13.84 -4.84
N LYS A 101 3.71 -13.34 -4.00
CA LYS A 101 3.37 -12.57 -2.78
C LYS A 101 4.31 -11.40 -2.51
N PHE A 102 3.80 -10.39 -1.83
CA PHE A 102 4.61 -9.34 -1.23
C PHE A 102 5.38 -9.88 -0.02
N PHE A 103 6.55 -9.29 0.24
CA PHE A 103 7.48 -9.75 1.29
C PHE A 103 6.88 -9.85 2.71
N TYR A 104 5.78 -9.13 2.98
CA TYR A 104 5.15 -9.07 4.30
C TYR A 104 4.00 -10.06 4.47
N GLN A 105 3.52 -10.73 3.42
CA GLN A 105 2.25 -11.47 3.49
C GLN A 105 2.29 -12.68 4.44
N ASP A 106 3.36 -13.47 4.44
CA ASP A 106 3.46 -14.64 5.33
C ASP A 106 3.44 -14.23 6.80
N GLU A 107 4.32 -13.29 7.15
CA GLU A 107 4.44 -12.79 8.51
C GLU A 107 3.19 -12.02 8.96
N LEU A 108 2.53 -11.32 8.03
CA LEU A 108 1.24 -10.71 8.28
C LEU A 108 0.18 -11.75 8.66
N ASN A 109 0.13 -12.88 7.95
CA ASN A 109 -0.80 -13.98 8.26
C ASN A 109 -0.51 -14.58 9.65
N GLU A 110 0.77 -14.77 9.99
CA GLU A 110 1.16 -15.23 11.34
C GLU A 110 0.75 -14.25 12.44
N LEU A 111 0.91 -12.94 12.22
CA LEU A 111 0.49 -11.88 13.14
C LEU A 111 -1.04 -11.86 13.35
N ILE A 112 -1.80 -12.13 12.28
CA ILE A 112 -3.26 -12.25 12.34
C ILE A 112 -3.65 -13.46 13.21
N HIS A 113 -3.05 -14.62 12.97
CA HIS A 113 -3.39 -15.86 13.68
C HIS A 113 -2.95 -15.87 15.15
N SER A 114 -1.83 -15.22 15.47
CA SER A 114 -1.25 -15.24 16.82
C SER A 114 -1.93 -14.32 17.84
N LYS A 115 -2.90 -13.47 17.42
CA LYS A 115 -3.47 -12.37 18.24
C LYS A 115 -2.42 -11.47 18.92
N HIS A 116 -1.15 -11.52 18.48
CA HIS A 116 -0.01 -10.83 19.08
C HIS A 116 0.35 -9.53 18.34
N GLY A 117 -0.63 -8.88 17.70
CA GLY A 117 -0.47 -7.56 17.10
C GLY A 117 -0.59 -6.44 18.14
N GLN A 118 0.52 -6.05 18.76
CA GLN A 118 0.54 -5.01 19.79
C GLN A 118 0.17 -3.61 19.22
N LYS A 119 -1.03 -3.13 19.59
CA LYS A 119 -1.38 -1.77 20.09
C LYS A 119 -1.04 -0.48 19.29
N TYR A 120 -1.03 -0.46 17.96
CA TYR A 120 -0.95 0.85 17.25
C TYR A 120 -2.15 1.26 16.40
N PHE A 121 -3.20 0.42 16.29
CA PHE A 121 -4.47 0.85 15.71
C PHE A 121 -5.63 0.19 16.47
N ASP A 122 -6.28 0.98 17.32
CA ASP A 122 -7.50 0.61 18.04
C ASP A 122 -8.69 0.69 17.07
N THR A 123 -8.74 -0.25 16.13
CA THR A 123 -9.93 -0.47 15.32
C THR A 123 -10.39 -1.88 15.62
N GLU A 124 -11.54 -2.01 16.26
CA GLU A 124 -12.30 -3.25 16.31
C GLU A 124 -12.51 -3.70 14.86
N ILE A 125 -11.65 -4.61 14.39
CA ILE A 125 -11.84 -5.27 13.12
C ILE A 125 -12.68 -6.49 13.45
N ASP A 126 -13.93 -6.44 13.02
CA ASP A 126 -14.89 -7.53 13.09
C ASP A 126 -14.29 -8.81 12.49
N ASP A 127 -14.44 -9.93 13.19
CA ASP A 127 -13.81 -11.22 12.87
C ASP A 127 -14.18 -11.69 11.44
N GLU A 128 -15.32 -11.26 10.90
CA GLU A 128 -15.73 -11.52 9.50
C GLU A 128 -14.79 -10.92 8.45
N LYS A 129 -14.16 -9.77 8.72
CA LYS A 129 -13.21 -9.15 7.78
C LYS A 129 -11.84 -9.82 7.79
N LEU A 130 -11.44 -10.45 8.90
CA LEU A 130 -10.25 -11.30 8.94
C LEU A 130 -10.43 -12.51 8.03
N VAL A 131 -11.61 -13.14 8.06
CA VAL A 131 -11.93 -14.32 7.24
C VAL A 131 -11.87 -14.00 5.75
N ILE A 132 -12.42 -12.85 5.33
CA ILE A 132 -12.37 -12.42 3.92
C ILE A 132 -10.93 -12.07 3.49
N ALA A 133 -10.10 -11.49 4.37
CA ALA A 133 -8.71 -11.20 4.06
C ALA A 133 -7.84 -12.47 3.94
N SER A 134 -8.12 -13.51 4.74
CA SER A 134 -7.45 -14.81 4.64
C SER A 134 -7.92 -15.63 3.43
N LEU A 135 -9.19 -15.56 3.04
CA LEU A 135 -9.71 -16.32 1.88
C LEU A 135 -9.17 -15.81 0.54
N ASN A 136 -8.82 -14.52 0.43
CA ASN A 136 -8.22 -13.95 -0.78
C ASN A 136 -6.68 -14.15 -0.85
N ALA A 137 -6.09 -14.88 0.10
CA ALA A 137 -4.66 -15.21 0.07
C ALA A 137 -4.37 -16.56 -0.61
N ASP A 138 -5.41 -17.36 -0.90
CA ASP A 138 -5.30 -18.74 -1.39
C ASP A 138 -5.91 -18.98 -2.79
N ASP A 139 -6.23 -17.93 -3.57
CA ASP A 139 -6.69 -18.04 -4.98
C ASP A 139 -5.96 -17.07 -5.94
#